data_AF-A0A7S1QU75-F1
#
_entry.id   AF-A0A7S1QU75-F1
#
_cell.length_a   1.000
_cell.length_b   1.000
_cell.length_c   1.000
_cell.angle_alpha   90.00
_cell.angle_beta   90.00
_cell.angle_gamma   90.00
#
_symmetry.space_group_name_H-M   'P 1'
#
loop_
_entity.id
_entity.type
_entity.pdbx_description
1 polymer ?
#
loop_
_entity_poly.entity_id
_entity_poly.type
_entity_poly.pdbx_seq_one_letter_code
_entity_poly.pdbx_strand_id
1 'polypeptide(L)'
;MHGPLEVLSKAAVARLVDGWEECEAGFRIKCSGDCKWGEDMFIDQCLSKVLEVKRESEYNLLTEDHCDPPEGWDDCSDTSKAAFHPFKSWDSYKQCVLRATPGSMSIVVDGAEPADTQAAADDQEVQYGAAPSSPSLAAAEPSDTEAGAEEEAQSDATQSSAASLAGARPPDGGGLRYGAGRSAA
;
A
#
# COMPACT_ATOMS: atom_id res chain seq x y z
N MET A 1 -1.98 -11.33 5.93
CA MET A 1 -1.33 -10.17 5.33
C MET A 1 -0.38 -9.62 6.37
N HIS A 2 0.91 -9.59 6.09
CA HIS A 2 1.95 -8.96 6.90
C HIS A 2 2.32 -7.60 6.28
N GLY A 3 1.29 -6.88 5.84
CA GLY A 3 1.47 -5.62 5.14
C GLY A 3 1.90 -4.56 6.15
N PRO A 4 3.09 -3.95 6.01
CA PRO A 4 3.46 -2.80 6.84
C PRO A 4 2.43 -1.68 6.67
N LEU A 5 2.31 -0.81 7.67
CA LEU A 5 1.49 0.40 7.56
C LEU A 5 2.06 1.30 6.45
N GLU A 6 1.28 1.54 5.40
CA GLU A 6 1.65 2.45 4.32
C GLU A 6 0.85 3.76 4.44
N VAL A 7 1.56 4.88 4.55
CA VAL A 7 0.93 6.22 4.63
C VAL A 7 1.21 6.97 3.34
N LEU A 8 0.16 7.22 2.56
CA LEU A 8 0.25 7.94 1.30
C LEU A 8 -0.27 9.37 1.46
N SER A 9 0.50 10.34 0.98
CA SER A 9 0.01 11.72 0.84
C SER A 9 -1.05 11.80 -0.26
N LYS A 10 -1.94 12.80 -0.19
CA LYS A 10 -2.93 13.04 -1.25
C LYS A 10 -2.28 13.22 -2.62
N ALA A 11 -1.11 13.86 -2.68
CA ALA A 11 -0.36 14.04 -3.92
C ALA A 11 0.19 12.73 -4.47
N ALA A 12 0.66 11.82 -3.60
CA ALA A 12 1.10 10.49 -4.01
C ALA A 12 -0.08 9.67 -4.58
N VAL A 13 -1.24 9.72 -3.94
CA VAL A 13 -2.46 9.06 -4.44
C VAL A 13 -2.90 9.64 -5.79
N ALA A 14 -2.91 10.97 -5.93
CA ALA A 14 -3.21 11.59 -7.22
C ALA A 14 -2.23 11.14 -8.31
N ARG A 15 -0.92 11.12 -8.00
CA ARG A 15 0.09 10.66 -8.96
C ARG A 15 -0.07 9.18 -9.31
N LEU A 16 -0.43 8.33 -8.36
CA LEU A 16 -0.74 6.92 -8.58
C LEU A 16 -1.90 6.74 -9.56
N VAL A 17 -2.98 7.50 -9.37
CA VAL A 17 -4.17 7.45 -10.26
C VAL A 17 -3.80 7.93 -11.66
N ASP A 18 -3.14 9.08 -11.78
CA ASP A 18 -2.74 9.64 -13.07
C ASP A 18 -1.71 8.77 -13.81
N GLY A 19 -0.88 8.03 -13.08
CA GLY A 19 0.20 7.19 -13.61
C GLY A 19 -0.13 5.70 -13.69
N TRP A 20 -1.39 5.30 -13.53
CA TRP A 20 -1.75 3.89 -13.39
C TRP A 20 -1.34 3.05 -14.62
N GLU A 21 -1.63 3.54 -15.83
CA GLU A 21 -1.29 2.85 -17.09
C GLU A 21 0.24 2.72 -17.28
N GLU A 22 1.00 3.73 -16.85
CA GLU A 22 2.47 3.73 -16.89
C GLU A 22 3.03 2.61 -16.00
N CYS A 23 2.43 2.42 -14.83
CA CYS A 23 2.78 1.36 -13.90
C CYS A 23 2.46 -0.04 -14.46
N GLU A 24 1.25 -0.26 -14.96
CA GLU A 24 0.89 -1.53 -15.58
C GLU A 24 1.80 -1.89 -16.77
N ALA A 25 2.05 -0.92 -17.65
CA ALA A 25 2.94 -1.12 -18.80
C ALA A 25 4.39 -1.41 -18.36
N GLY A 26 4.92 -0.63 -17.40
CA GLY A 26 6.26 -0.82 -16.87
C GLY A 26 6.44 -2.18 -16.19
N PHE A 27 5.41 -2.68 -15.52
CA PHE A 27 5.44 -3.95 -14.83
C PHE A 27 5.24 -5.15 -15.74
N ARG A 28 4.39 -5.07 -16.75
CA ARG A 28 4.27 -6.13 -17.76
C ARG A 28 5.63 -6.43 -18.41
N ILE A 29 6.43 -5.40 -18.64
CA ILE A 29 7.80 -5.54 -19.15
C ILE A 29 8.72 -6.17 -18.10
N LYS A 30 8.74 -5.64 -16.87
CA LYS A 30 9.62 -6.14 -15.79
C LYS A 30 9.32 -7.58 -15.37
N CYS A 31 8.05 -7.96 -15.33
CA CYS A 31 7.59 -9.27 -14.89
C CYS A 31 7.56 -10.32 -16.02
N SER A 32 7.85 -9.94 -17.27
CA SER A 32 7.73 -10.82 -18.44
C SER A 32 6.35 -11.47 -18.56
N GLY A 33 5.28 -10.73 -18.22
CA GLY A 33 3.92 -11.24 -18.09
C GLY A 33 3.23 -10.77 -16.82
N ASP A 34 2.34 -11.59 -16.26
CA ASP A 34 1.59 -11.28 -15.04
C ASP A 34 2.49 -11.21 -13.81
N CYS A 35 2.53 -10.05 -13.15
CA CYS A 35 3.19 -9.92 -11.86
C CYS A 35 2.37 -10.60 -10.77
N LYS A 36 2.97 -11.53 -10.03
CA LYS A 36 2.34 -12.15 -8.83
C LYS A 36 2.52 -11.31 -7.57
N TRP A 37 2.50 -10.00 -7.71
CA TRP A 37 2.65 -9.07 -6.58
C TRP A 37 1.30 -8.89 -5.87
N GLY A 38 1.38 -8.68 -4.56
CA GLY A 38 0.25 -8.15 -3.79
C GLY A 38 0.00 -6.68 -4.13
N GLU A 39 -1.12 -6.16 -3.63
CA GLU A 39 -1.49 -4.74 -3.75
C GLU A 39 -0.38 -3.82 -3.20
N ASP A 40 0.12 -4.12 -2.01
CA ASP A 40 1.19 -3.39 -1.32
C ASP A 40 2.45 -3.25 -2.17
N MET A 41 2.96 -4.37 -2.66
CA MET A 41 4.15 -4.40 -3.50
C MET A 41 3.91 -3.73 -4.84
N PHE A 42 2.72 -3.85 -5.42
CA PHE A 42 2.39 -3.13 -6.65
C PHE A 42 2.46 -1.60 -6.42
N ILE A 43 1.79 -1.10 -5.38
CA ILE A 43 1.72 0.33 -5.07
C ILE A 43 3.13 0.87 -4.77
N ASP A 44 3.90 0.17 -3.93
CA ASP A 44 5.27 0.55 -3.58
C ASP A 44 6.17 0.65 -4.81
N GLN A 45 6.18 -0.39 -5.65
CA GLN A 45 7.01 -0.40 -6.84
C GLN A 45 6.55 0.66 -7.85
N CYS A 46 5.24 0.95 -7.92
CA CYS A 46 4.68 1.85 -8.92
C CYS A 46 5.10 3.27 -8.58
N LEU A 47 4.76 3.69 -7.36
CA LEU A 47 5.13 4.99 -6.83
C LEU A 47 6.64 5.20 -6.88
N SER A 48 7.44 4.25 -6.38
CA SER A 48 8.88 4.48 -6.22
C SER A 48 9.73 4.23 -7.47
N LYS A 49 9.38 3.26 -8.32
CA LYS A 49 10.23 2.82 -9.45
C LYS A 49 9.72 3.21 -10.82
N VAL A 50 8.45 3.58 -10.95
CA VAL A 50 7.86 3.98 -12.23
C VAL A 50 7.55 5.48 -12.20
N LEU A 51 6.85 5.94 -11.16
CA LEU A 51 6.40 7.33 -11.06
C LEU A 51 7.38 8.22 -10.30
N GLU A 52 8.49 7.64 -9.81
CA GLU A 52 9.59 8.31 -9.10
C GLU A 52 9.14 9.16 -7.90
N VAL A 53 8.02 8.78 -7.28
CA VAL A 53 7.54 9.37 -6.03
C VAL A 53 8.49 8.94 -4.90
N LYS A 54 8.91 9.92 -4.09
CA LYS A 54 9.81 9.69 -2.96
C LYS A 54 9.17 8.75 -1.93
N ARG A 55 9.85 7.65 -1.63
CA ARG A 55 9.56 6.77 -0.50
C ARG A 55 10.39 7.18 0.70
N GLU A 56 9.75 7.33 1.86
CA GLU A 56 10.40 7.49 3.16
C GLU A 56 10.04 6.29 4.04
N SER A 57 10.98 5.83 4.86
CA SER A 57 10.78 4.69 5.75
C SER A 57 10.74 5.17 7.19
N GLU A 58 9.58 5.00 7.83
CA GLU A 58 9.36 5.41 9.22
C GLU A 58 9.01 4.20 10.10
N TYR A 59 10.06 3.54 10.60
CA TYR A 59 9.95 2.30 11.37
C TYR A 59 9.37 2.49 12.78
N ASN A 60 9.16 3.74 13.21
CA ASN A 60 8.62 4.03 14.53
C ASN A 60 7.08 4.06 14.57
N LEU A 61 6.40 4.03 13.42
CA LEU A 61 4.94 4.18 13.35
C LEU A 61 4.16 2.92 13.75
N LEU A 62 4.68 1.74 13.40
CA LEU A 62 4.03 0.45 13.62
C LEU A 62 4.86 -0.39 14.59
N THR A 63 4.20 -1.01 15.57
CA THR A 63 4.77 -2.10 16.35
C THR A 63 4.14 -3.42 15.93
N GLU A 64 4.97 -4.44 15.66
CA GLU A 64 4.55 -5.69 15.03
C GLU A 64 5.22 -6.91 15.67
N ASP A 65 4.48 -8.00 15.87
CA ASP A 65 4.98 -9.25 16.50
C ASP A 65 6.14 -9.92 15.76
N HIS A 66 6.19 -9.75 14.45
CA HIS A 66 7.24 -10.27 13.57
C HIS A 66 8.43 -9.30 13.36
N CYS A 67 8.48 -8.18 14.08
CA CYS A 67 9.55 -7.17 13.98
C CYS A 67 10.34 -6.97 15.29
N ASP A 68 10.54 -8.04 16.07
CA ASP A 68 11.25 -8.01 17.36
C ASP A 68 10.72 -6.90 18.31
N PRO A 69 9.41 -6.89 18.61
CA PRO A 69 8.81 -5.81 19.37
C PRO A 69 9.27 -5.82 20.84
N PRO A 70 9.21 -4.67 21.54
CA PRO A 70 9.56 -4.59 22.95
C PRO A 70 8.60 -5.41 23.82
N GLU A 71 9.02 -5.81 25.02
CA GLU A 71 8.15 -6.51 25.97
C GLU A 71 6.90 -5.66 26.31
N GLY A 72 5.73 -6.31 26.34
CA GLY A 72 4.45 -5.64 26.62
C GLY A 72 3.87 -4.83 25.46
N TRP A 73 4.47 -4.87 24.27
CA TRP A 73 3.99 -4.12 23.10
C TRP A 73 2.51 -4.34 22.76
N ASP A 74 1.99 -5.52 23.06
CA ASP A 74 0.63 -5.97 22.77
C ASP A 74 -0.41 -5.34 23.70
N ASP A 75 0.03 -4.58 24.71
CA ASP A 75 -0.85 -3.76 25.54
C ASP A 75 -1.29 -2.46 24.88
N CYS A 76 -0.69 -2.08 23.76
CA CYS A 76 -1.00 -0.87 23.00
C CYS A 76 -0.95 0.44 23.80
N SER A 77 -0.18 0.48 24.89
CA SER A 77 -0.08 1.65 25.77
C SER A 77 0.97 2.67 25.31
N ASP A 78 1.83 2.31 24.35
CA ASP A 78 2.86 3.20 23.83
C ASP A 78 2.24 4.28 22.92
N THR A 79 2.01 5.47 23.50
CA THR A 79 1.44 6.62 22.80
C THR A 79 2.33 7.20 21.70
N SER A 80 3.58 6.74 21.55
CA SER A 80 4.45 7.14 20.44
C SER A 80 4.17 6.37 19.15
N LYS A 81 3.40 5.28 19.21
CA LYS A 81 3.03 4.44 18.07
C LYS A 81 1.73 4.89 17.44
N ALA A 82 1.65 4.76 16.13
CA ALA A 82 0.43 5.05 15.37
C ALA A 82 -0.45 3.80 15.20
N ALA A 83 0.18 2.61 15.14
CA ALA A 83 -0.52 1.35 14.94
C ALA A 83 0.19 0.18 15.64
N PHE A 84 -0.58 -0.86 15.93
CA PHE A 84 -0.12 -2.11 16.53
C PHE A 84 -0.74 -3.29 15.77
N HIS A 85 0.05 -4.34 15.50
CA HIS A 85 -0.40 -5.58 14.86
C HIS A 85 0.34 -6.77 15.50
N PRO A 86 -0.20 -8.01 15.49
CA PRO A 86 -1.50 -8.46 14.99
C PRO A 86 -2.55 -8.66 16.10
N PHE A 87 -3.71 -8.01 15.96
CA PHE A 87 -4.90 -8.29 16.78
C PHE A 87 -5.97 -9.00 15.95
N LYS A 88 -5.88 -10.33 15.87
CA LYS A 88 -6.72 -11.17 15.00
C LYS A 88 -8.09 -11.52 15.58
N SER A 89 -8.31 -11.26 16.87
CA SER A 89 -9.61 -11.49 17.51
C SER A 89 -10.23 -10.17 17.96
N TRP A 90 -11.56 -10.13 17.97
CA TRP A 90 -12.33 -8.98 18.46
C TRP A 90 -11.91 -8.55 19.86
N ASP A 91 -11.77 -9.50 20.79
CA ASP A 91 -11.40 -9.19 22.18
C ASP A 91 -10.00 -8.58 22.28
N SER A 92 -9.02 -9.15 21.56
CA SER A 92 -7.65 -8.63 21.58
C SER A 92 -7.57 -7.22 20.98
N TYR A 93 -8.25 -6.98 19.86
CA TYR A 93 -8.35 -5.66 19.23
C TYR A 93 -9.03 -4.65 20.16
N LYS A 94 -10.17 -5.01 20.75
CA LYS A 94 -10.91 -4.14 21.67
C LYS A 94 -10.06 -3.72 22.87
N GLN A 95 -9.33 -4.66 23.48
CA GLN A 95 -8.44 -4.37 24.60
C GLN A 95 -7.31 -3.42 24.20
N CYS A 96 -6.71 -3.64 23.03
CA CYS A 96 -5.70 -2.74 22.47
C CYS A 96 -6.23 -1.31 22.31
N VAL A 97 -7.40 -1.13 21.67
CA VAL A 97 -7.99 0.20 21.47
C VAL A 97 -8.31 0.88 22.81
N LEU A 98 -8.87 0.16 23.79
CA LEU A 98 -9.18 0.70 25.12
C LEU A 98 -7.94 1.25 25.82
N ARG A 99 -6.78 0.60 25.64
CA ARG A 99 -5.51 1.01 26.26
C ARG A 99 -4.79 2.10 25.48
N ALA A 100 -4.87 2.08 24.15
CA ALA A 100 -4.28 3.09 23.27
C ALA A 100 -5.01 4.45 23.36
N THR A 101 -6.28 4.44 23.77
CA THR A 101 -7.12 5.64 23.78
C THR A 101 -7.77 5.94 25.14
N PRO A 102 -6.96 6.08 26.21
CA PRO A 102 -7.48 6.29 27.55
C PRO A 102 -8.25 7.61 27.62
N GLY A 103 -9.56 7.53 27.87
CA GLY A 103 -10.45 8.68 27.97
C GLY A 103 -11.18 9.11 26.69
N SER A 104 -10.91 8.49 25.52
CA SER A 104 -11.68 8.79 24.29
C SER A 104 -12.87 7.86 24.06
N MET A 105 -13.00 6.80 24.84
CA MET A 105 -14.20 5.95 24.86
C MET A 105 -15.14 6.32 26.00
N SER A 106 -15.87 7.43 25.85
CA SER A 106 -17.29 7.38 26.19
C SER A 106 -18.00 6.76 25.00
N ILE A 107 -17.83 5.45 24.79
CA ILE A 107 -18.85 4.72 24.06
C ILE A 107 -20.05 4.76 24.99
N VAL A 108 -20.94 5.73 24.75
CA VAL A 108 -22.28 5.71 25.32
C VAL A 108 -22.93 4.50 24.66
N VAL A 109 -22.80 3.35 25.30
CA VAL A 109 -23.67 2.20 25.04
C VAL A 109 -25.00 2.57 25.69
N ASP A 110 -25.71 3.54 25.09
CA ASP A 110 -27.12 3.77 25.41
C ASP A 110 -27.88 2.54 24.91
N GLY A 111 -28.02 1.54 25.78
CA GLY A 111 -28.78 0.35 25.42
C GLY A 111 -28.49 -0.89 26.27
N ALA A 112 -28.84 -0.80 27.55
CA ALA A 112 -29.45 -1.85 28.36
C ALA A 112 -29.16 -3.33 28.01
N GLU A 113 -28.50 -4.02 28.94
CA GLU A 113 -28.82 -5.43 29.25
C GLU A 113 -30.33 -5.59 29.48
N PRO A 114 -31.01 -6.53 28.81
CA PRO A 114 -32.08 -7.27 29.46
C PRO A 114 -31.45 -8.42 30.25
N ALA A 115 -31.69 -8.39 31.56
CA ALA A 115 -31.43 -9.52 32.43
C ALA A 115 -32.19 -10.77 31.94
N ASP A 116 -31.47 -11.88 31.89
CA ASP A 116 -31.91 -13.24 32.20
C ASP A 116 -33.29 -13.66 31.61
N THR A 117 -33.27 -14.37 30.48
CA THR A 117 -34.35 -15.31 30.15
C THR A 117 -33.76 -16.57 29.55
N GLN A 118 -34.10 -17.68 30.21
CA GLN A 118 -33.70 -19.05 29.93
C GLN A 118 -33.89 -19.48 28.48
N ALA A 119 -33.05 -20.42 28.09
CA ALA A 119 -33.09 -21.22 26.88
C ALA A 119 -34.52 -21.62 26.44
N ALA A 120 -34.91 -21.15 25.26
CA ALA A 120 -35.78 -21.87 24.36
C ALA A 120 -35.17 -21.73 22.96
N ALA A 121 -34.92 -22.86 22.31
CA ALA A 121 -34.51 -22.91 20.91
C ALA A 121 -35.68 -22.40 20.06
N ASP A 122 -35.59 -21.17 19.59
CA ASP A 122 -36.49 -20.63 18.58
C ASP A 122 -35.67 -20.35 17.31
N ASP A 123 -36.00 -21.11 16.29
CA ASP A 123 -35.42 -21.10 14.94
C ASP A 123 -35.95 -19.86 14.22
N GLN A 124 -35.39 -18.68 14.54
CA GLN A 124 -35.72 -17.45 13.83
C GLN A 124 -34.72 -17.20 12.71
N GLU A 125 -35.18 -17.52 11.50
CA GLU A 125 -34.61 -17.14 10.22
C GLU A 125 -34.29 -15.64 10.19
N VAL A 126 -32.99 -15.32 10.18
CA VAL A 126 -32.51 -13.94 10.07
C VAL A 126 -32.85 -13.44 8.66
N GLN A 127 -33.88 -12.61 8.56
CA GLN A 127 -34.24 -11.93 7.34
C GLN A 127 -33.20 -10.84 7.04
N TYR A 128 -32.20 -11.18 6.23
CA TYR A 128 -31.24 -10.22 5.70
C TYR A 128 -31.99 -9.18 4.87
N GLY A 129 -32.07 -7.96 5.38
CA GLY A 129 -32.61 -6.82 4.64
C GLY A 129 -31.93 -6.71 3.28
N ALA A 130 -32.74 -6.58 2.23
CA ALA A 130 -32.30 -6.51 0.85
C ALA A 130 -31.16 -5.50 0.70
N ALA A 131 -30.07 -5.94 0.08
CA ALA A 131 -28.96 -5.09 -0.31
C ALA A 131 -29.49 -3.89 -1.12
N PRO A 132 -28.99 -2.66 -0.88
CA PRO A 132 -29.33 -1.53 -1.72
C PRO A 132 -28.90 -1.84 -3.15
N SER A 133 -29.86 -1.79 -4.07
CA SER A 133 -29.67 -2.00 -5.49
C SER A 133 -28.55 -1.09 -6.00
N SER A 134 -27.45 -1.70 -6.44
CA SER A 134 -26.37 -0.99 -7.13
C SER A 134 -26.95 -0.15 -8.28
N PRO A 135 -26.53 1.11 -8.46
CA PRO A 135 -26.85 1.83 -9.68
C PRO A 135 -26.21 1.07 -10.85
N SER A 136 -27.07 0.56 -11.73
CA SER A 136 -26.69 -0.02 -13.01
C SER A 136 -25.94 1.05 -13.82
N LEU A 137 -24.63 0.88 -13.98
CA LEU A 137 -23.85 1.64 -14.94
C LEU A 137 -24.33 1.22 -16.33
N ALA A 138 -25.19 2.07 -16.90
CA ALA A 138 -25.57 1.97 -18.30
C ALA A 138 -24.30 2.01 -19.15
N ALA A 139 -24.09 0.94 -19.91
CA ALA A 139 -23.11 0.89 -20.98
C ALA A 139 -23.38 2.06 -21.93
N ALA A 140 -22.43 2.99 -22.04
CA ALA A 140 -22.40 3.94 -23.14
C ALA A 140 -22.07 3.12 -24.39
N GLU A 141 -23.04 3.01 -25.29
CA GLU A 141 -22.85 2.41 -26.61
C GLU A 141 -21.89 3.29 -27.43
N PRO A 142 -20.85 2.72 -28.05
CA PRO A 142 -20.03 3.46 -29.00
C PRO A 142 -20.85 3.74 -30.26
N SER A 143 -21.01 5.03 -30.57
CA SER A 143 -21.60 5.49 -31.82
C SER A 143 -20.54 5.39 -32.90
N ASP A 144 -20.75 4.44 -33.82
CA ASP A 144 -20.03 4.36 -35.08
C ASP A 144 -20.21 5.67 -35.86
N THR A 145 -19.11 6.35 -36.15
CA THR A 145 -19.06 7.36 -37.22
C THR A 145 -17.81 7.10 -38.05
N GLU A 146 -18.02 6.44 -39.19
CA GLU A 146 -17.09 6.43 -40.31
C GLU A 146 -16.94 7.85 -40.89
N ALA A 147 -15.70 8.30 -41.05
CA ALA A 147 -15.32 9.21 -42.12
C ALA A 147 -13.80 9.05 -42.38
N GLY A 148 -13.48 8.56 -43.57
CA GLY A 148 -12.12 8.30 -44.00
C GLY A 148 -11.33 9.53 -44.44
N ALA A 149 -10.02 9.32 -44.51
CA ALA A 149 -9.02 9.94 -45.40
C ALA A 149 -7.69 9.24 -45.04
N GLU A 150 -7.17 8.30 -45.83
CA GLU A 150 -6.24 8.57 -46.92
C GLU A 150 -5.09 9.51 -46.49
N GLU A 151 -3.95 8.97 -46.04
CA GLU A 151 -2.63 9.51 -46.47
C GLU A 151 -1.47 8.52 -46.27
N GLU A 152 -0.88 8.19 -47.41
CA GLU A 152 0.46 7.74 -47.77
C GLU A 152 1.38 6.97 -46.81
N ALA A 153 1.72 5.78 -47.28
CA ALA A 153 2.96 5.08 -46.97
C ALA A 153 4.18 5.84 -47.53
N GLN A 154 5.14 6.17 -46.67
CA GLN A 154 6.53 6.38 -47.08
C GLN A 154 7.46 5.51 -46.24
N SER A 155 7.90 4.43 -46.87
CA SER A 155 9.05 3.62 -46.50
C SER A 155 10.28 4.11 -47.28
N ASP A 156 11.25 4.71 -46.61
CA ASP A 156 12.63 4.85 -47.12
C ASP A 156 13.54 4.98 -45.88
N ALA A 157 14.20 3.90 -45.49
CA ALA A 157 15.58 3.58 -45.85
C ALA A 157 16.63 4.52 -45.21
N THR A 158 17.44 3.90 -44.36
CA THR A 158 18.90 4.01 -44.38
C THR A 158 19.51 5.38 -44.17
N GLN A 159 20.06 5.60 -42.96
CA GLN A 159 21.44 6.06 -42.87
C GLN A 159 22.09 5.66 -41.53
N SER A 160 22.90 4.62 -41.65
CA SER A 160 24.05 4.36 -40.79
C SER A 160 25.01 5.54 -40.88
N SER A 161 25.38 6.13 -39.73
CA SER A 161 26.69 6.73 -39.58
C SER A 161 27.23 6.44 -38.19
N ALA A 162 28.31 5.66 -38.20
CA ALA A 162 29.15 5.38 -37.07
C ALA A 162 30.05 6.59 -36.76
N ALA A 163 30.14 6.94 -35.48
CA ALA A 163 31.28 7.62 -34.86
C ALA A 163 31.28 7.18 -33.38
N SER A 164 31.96 6.09 -33.02
CA SER A 164 33.40 6.01 -32.72
C SER A 164 33.88 7.00 -31.65
N LEU A 165 33.95 6.47 -30.42
CA LEU A 165 35.07 6.56 -29.47
C LEU A 165 35.62 7.96 -29.09
N ALA A 166 35.46 8.35 -27.83
CA ALA A 166 36.58 8.46 -26.87
C ALA A 166 36.17 9.08 -25.51
N GLY A 167 36.42 8.33 -24.43
CA GLY A 167 37.17 8.83 -23.28
C GLY A 167 36.48 9.78 -22.29
N ALA A 168 35.96 9.24 -21.19
CA ALA A 168 36.02 9.89 -19.90
C ALA A 168 36.25 8.86 -18.80
N ARG A 169 37.47 8.87 -18.27
CA ARG A 169 37.96 8.05 -17.15
C ARG A 169 37.68 8.83 -15.86
N PRO A 170 36.93 8.32 -14.87
CA PRO A 170 36.85 8.98 -13.57
C PRO A 170 38.15 8.78 -12.79
N PRO A 171 38.58 9.78 -12.00
CA PRO A 171 39.79 9.68 -11.19
C PRO A 171 39.59 8.70 -10.02
N ASP A 172 40.55 7.79 -9.90
CA ASP A 172 40.93 7.14 -8.66
C ASP A 172 41.19 8.19 -7.57
N GLY A 173 40.63 8.00 -6.37
CA GLY A 173 41.13 8.72 -5.22
C GLY A 173 40.20 8.74 -4.01
N GLY A 174 40.58 8.02 -2.96
CA GLY A 174 40.19 8.40 -1.60
C GLY A 174 39.81 7.25 -0.69
N GLY A 175 40.78 6.38 -0.36
CA GLY A 175 40.62 5.47 0.77
C GLY A 175 40.48 6.25 2.08
N LEU A 176 39.44 5.93 2.86
CA LEU A 176 39.37 6.29 4.27
C LEU A 176 39.61 5.03 5.10
N ARG A 177 40.66 5.15 5.91
CA ARG A 177 41.25 4.12 6.74
C ARG A 177 40.40 3.87 7.98
N TYR A 178 40.39 2.59 8.38
CA TYR A 178 40.00 2.09 9.68
C TYR A 178 40.64 2.87 10.83
N GLY A 179 39.81 3.38 11.74
CA GLY A 179 40.21 3.84 13.07
C GLY A 179 39.63 2.90 14.13
N ALA A 180 40.43 1.94 14.57
CA ALA A 180 40.17 1.15 15.76
C ALA A 180 40.46 2.01 17.01
N GLY A 181 39.40 2.39 17.73
CA GLY A 181 39.48 3.03 19.05
C GLY A 181 39.39 2.00 20.17
N ARG A 182 40.38 2.00 21.04
CA ARG A 182 40.66 1.05 22.12
C ARG A 182 39.79 1.23 23.36
N SER A 183 39.69 0.15 24.13
CA SER A 183 39.33 0.09 25.56
C SER A 183 40.10 1.07 26.45
N ALA A 184 39.41 1.57 27.47
CA ALA A 184 39.88 1.76 28.85
C ALA A 184 38.65 1.51 29.74
N ALA A 185 38.67 0.44 30.56
CA ALA A 185 39.11 0.42 31.96
C ALA A 185 38.04 1.00 32.90
#